data_AF-A0A3M1CLM1-F1
#
_entry.id   AF-A0A3M1CLM1-F1
#
_cell.length_a   1.000
_cell.length_b   1.000
_cell.length_c   1.000
_cell.angle_alpha   90.00
_cell.angle_beta   90.00
_cell.angle_gamma   90.00
#
_symmetry.space_group_name_H-M   'P 1'
#
loop_
_entity.id
_entity.type
_entity.pdbx_description
1 polymer ?
#
loop_
_entity_poly.entity_id
_entity_poly.type
_entity_poly.pdbx_seq_one_letter_code
_entity_poly.pdbx_strand_id
1 'polypeptide(L)'
;MLSILLATALSLPGLASSNDPGDAGDTPRVDLNRADAGALASLPEVDEREAAAIVSLREQRGRLPSVEALRILDLDEVTLDALRNGTEIAMPVVKTANPRQYKTVDEVMATFAGEPTVAEVQQMAMTYTTTHPDMVQRWLSASRTTFLLPQLDFKYRKELDLNEDFTYEDAGSSDPTRSVTSGDVDNNDLYEVKLRWQLQKLVMSSERIRVISEAQDVAKLRDKVLEEVTRLYFDRRRHQIDMLLDPPSDLRDQVDAELKLQELTATIDAFTGGRFSAMLPNG
;
A
#
# COMPACT_ATOMS: atom_id res chain seq x y z
N MET A 1 -57.36 34.04 -37.19
CA MET A 1 -58.26 33.13 -36.43
C MET A 1 -57.45 32.63 -35.24
N LEU A 2 -57.46 33.31 -34.10
CA LEU A 2 -58.48 33.39 -33.03
C LEU A 2 -58.40 32.20 -32.05
N SER A 3 -58.41 32.55 -30.75
CA SER A 3 -58.54 31.73 -29.52
C SER A 3 -57.20 31.28 -28.92
N ILE A 4 -56.61 31.92 -27.90
CA ILE A 4 -57.09 32.26 -26.53
C ILE A 4 -57.55 31.02 -25.77
N LEU A 5 -56.75 30.57 -24.80
CA LEU A 5 -57.23 29.93 -23.57
C LEU A 5 -56.27 30.24 -22.41
N LEU A 6 -56.86 30.92 -21.45
CA LEU A 6 -56.35 31.36 -20.16
C LEU A 6 -56.34 30.17 -19.19
N ALA A 7 -55.29 29.97 -18.40
CA ALA A 7 -55.35 29.14 -17.20
C ALA A 7 -54.45 29.73 -16.10
N THR A 8 -55.11 30.20 -15.06
CA THR A 8 -54.58 30.93 -13.91
C THR A 8 -54.51 30.00 -12.70
N ALA A 9 -53.47 30.20 -11.88
CA ALA A 9 -53.32 29.85 -10.46
C ALA A 9 -53.20 28.37 -10.04
N LEU A 10 -52.06 28.02 -9.43
CA LEU A 10 -52.02 27.79 -7.98
C LEU A 10 -50.60 27.95 -7.41
N SER A 11 -50.50 28.86 -6.44
CA SER A 11 -49.35 29.13 -5.59
C SER A 11 -49.29 28.10 -4.46
N LEU A 12 -48.11 27.53 -4.22
CA LEU A 12 -47.75 26.86 -2.97
C LEU A 12 -46.42 27.46 -2.48
N PRO A 13 -46.37 28.11 -1.30
CA PRO A 13 -45.11 28.43 -0.64
C PRO A 13 -44.80 27.38 0.44
N GLY A 14 -43.51 27.14 0.68
CA GLY A 14 -43.05 26.55 1.93
C GLY A 14 -42.13 25.35 1.79
N LEU A 15 -40.84 25.60 1.57
CA LEU A 15 -39.79 24.81 2.18
C LEU A 15 -38.81 25.76 2.88
N ALA A 16 -38.81 25.65 4.20
CA ALA A 16 -38.04 26.45 5.12
C ALA A 16 -36.54 26.24 4.89
N SER A 17 -35.82 27.34 4.66
CA SER A 17 -34.37 27.38 4.83
C SER A 17 -34.07 27.52 6.32
N SER A 18 -33.17 26.68 6.81
CA SER A 18 -32.74 26.54 8.19
C SER A 18 -32.28 27.85 8.82
N ASN A 19 -32.87 28.18 9.98
CA ASN A 19 -32.37 29.16 10.94
C ASN A 19 -31.00 28.71 11.48
N ASP A 20 -29.97 29.51 11.21
CA ASP A 20 -28.72 29.54 11.98
C ASP A 20 -28.82 30.69 13.01
N PRO A 21 -28.61 30.46 14.32
CA PRO A 21 -28.81 31.49 15.33
C PRO A 21 -27.53 32.32 15.51
N GLY A 22 -27.47 33.43 14.77
CA GLY A 22 -26.39 34.41 14.85
C GLY A 22 -26.83 35.79 14.35
N ASP A 23 -28.05 36.21 14.67
CA ASP A 23 -28.60 37.51 14.27
C ASP A 23 -28.03 38.64 15.12
N ALA A 24 -27.03 39.31 14.56
CA ALA A 24 -26.62 40.65 14.95
C ALA A 24 -26.86 41.60 13.77
N GLY A 25 -28.12 41.93 13.50
CA GLY A 25 -28.52 43.14 12.79
C GLY A 25 -28.04 43.22 11.34
N ASP A 26 -28.42 42.26 10.51
CA ASP A 26 -28.06 42.26 9.09
C ASP A 26 -29.01 43.18 8.31
N THR A 27 -28.56 44.41 8.07
CA THR A 27 -29.18 45.29 7.08
C THR A 27 -28.92 44.67 5.70
N PRO A 28 -29.94 44.49 4.85
CA PRO A 28 -29.76 43.82 3.56
C PRO A 28 -28.76 44.61 2.70
N ARG A 29 -27.58 44.03 2.48
CA ARG A 29 -26.50 44.64 1.70
C ARG A 29 -26.69 44.37 0.21
N VAL A 30 -26.25 45.32 -0.60
CA VAL A 30 -26.41 45.31 -2.06
C VAL A 30 -25.15 44.73 -2.71
N ASP A 31 -25.26 43.70 -3.55
CA ASP A 31 -24.09 43.13 -4.26
C ASP A 31 -23.53 44.14 -5.29
N LEU A 32 -22.34 44.69 -5.04
CA LEU A 32 -21.71 45.73 -5.86
C LEU A 32 -21.53 45.31 -7.33
N ASN A 33 -21.29 44.01 -7.58
CA ASN A 33 -21.05 43.50 -8.93
C ASN A 33 -22.34 43.07 -9.64
N ARG A 34 -23.48 42.99 -8.95
CA ARG A 34 -24.77 42.59 -9.54
C ARG A 34 -25.86 43.65 -9.50
N ALA A 35 -25.76 44.62 -8.60
CA ALA A 35 -26.75 45.66 -8.41
C ALA A 35 -26.92 46.53 -9.66
N ASP A 36 -28.15 46.99 -9.88
CA ASP A 36 -28.42 48.04 -10.87
C ASP A 36 -28.18 49.43 -10.25
N ALA A 37 -28.18 50.46 -11.11
CA ALA A 37 -27.97 51.83 -10.65
C ALA A 37 -29.04 52.28 -9.64
N GLY A 38 -30.28 51.79 -9.78
CA GLY A 38 -31.37 52.10 -8.87
C GLY A 38 -31.18 51.52 -7.47
N ALA A 39 -30.71 50.27 -7.37
CA ALA A 39 -30.38 49.64 -6.09
C ALA A 39 -29.20 50.33 -5.41
N LEU A 40 -28.19 50.77 -6.16
CA LEU A 40 -27.07 51.52 -5.60
C LEU A 40 -27.49 52.92 -5.12
N ALA A 41 -28.34 53.62 -5.89
CA ALA A 41 -28.89 54.93 -5.51
C ALA A 41 -29.89 54.86 -4.34
N SER A 42 -30.33 53.67 -3.94
CA SER A 42 -31.15 53.47 -2.74
C SER A 42 -30.35 53.52 -1.44
N LEU A 43 -29.01 53.49 -1.53
CA LEU A 43 -28.12 53.62 -0.40
C LEU A 43 -28.06 55.08 0.08
N PRO A 44 -27.92 55.32 1.39
CA PRO A 44 -27.76 56.67 1.91
C PRO A 44 -26.49 57.30 1.33
N GLU A 45 -26.56 58.59 0.99
CA GLU A 45 -25.44 59.38 0.46
C GLU A 45 -24.94 58.95 -0.94
N VAL A 46 -25.58 58.00 -1.62
CA VAL A 46 -25.21 57.63 -3.01
C VAL A 46 -26.19 58.27 -3.99
N ASP A 47 -25.69 59.13 -4.88
CA ASP A 47 -26.55 59.77 -5.88
C ASP A 47 -26.75 58.91 -7.16
N GLU A 48 -27.74 59.26 -7.99
CA GLU A 48 -28.05 58.53 -9.22
C GLU A 48 -26.92 58.60 -10.26
N ARG A 49 -26.10 59.67 -10.23
CA ARG A 49 -24.99 59.88 -11.19
C ARG A 49 -23.78 59.04 -10.80
N GLU A 50 -23.47 58.96 -9.52
CA GLU A 50 -22.44 58.13 -8.90
C GLU A 50 -22.79 56.66 -9.07
N ALA A 51 -24.04 56.28 -8.81
CA ALA A 51 -24.53 54.93 -9.07
C ALA A 51 -24.37 54.53 -10.54
N ALA A 52 -24.72 55.41 -11.48
CA ALA A 52 -24.50 55.18 -12.91
C ALA A 52 -23.00 55.10 -13.28
N ALA A 53 -22.15 55.90 -12.65
CA ALA A 53 -20.71 55.89 -12.85
C ALA A 53 -20.07 54.58 -12.33
N ILE A 54 -20.54 54.06 -11.19
CA ILE A 54 -20.12 52.78 -10.62
C ILE A 54 -20.47 51.64 -11.57
N VAL A 55 -21.69 51.61 -12.10
CA VAL A 55 -22.12 50.62 -13.10
C VAL A 55 -21.27 50.70 -14.37
N SER A 56 -21.01 51.90 -14.87
CA SER A 56 -20.15 52.12 -16.06
C SER A 56 -18.72 51.64 -15.83
N LEU A 57 -18.15 51.93 -14.65
CA LEU A 57 -16.81 51.48 -14.27
C LEU A 57 -16.74 49.95 -14.16
N ARG A 58 -17.79 49.33 -13.59
CA ARG A 58 -17.94 47.88 -13.54
C ARG A 58 -17.96 47.27 -14.93
N GLU A 59 -18.77 47.82 -15.85
CA GLU A 59 -18.86 47.33 -17.22
C GLU A 59 -17.52 47.44 -17.96
N GLN A 60 -16.78 48.55 -17.75
CA GLN A 60 -15.46 48.75 -18.37
C GLN A 60 -14.41 47.76 -17.83
N ARG A 61 -14.47 47.41 -16.55
CA ARG A 61 -13.48 46.54 -15.87
C ARG A 61 -13.90 45.09 -15.76
N GLY A 62 -15.13 44.77 -16.14
CA GLY A 62 -15.78 43.48 -15.94
C GLY A 62 -16.24 43.25 -14.49
N ARG A 63 -15.35 43.40 -13.51
CA ARG A 63 -15.70 43.31 -12.09
C ARG A 63 -14.92 44.30 -11.22
N LEU A 64 -15.53 44.72 -10.13
CA LEU A 64 -14.90 45.50 -9.07
C LEU A 64 -14.41 44.55 -7.97
N PRO A 65 -13.10 44.50 -7.67
CA PRO A 65 -12.53 43.61 -6.66
C PRO A 65 -12.81 44.07 -5.22
N SER A 66 -13.05 45.37 -5.03
CA SER A 66 -13.31 46.01 -3.74
C SER A 66 -14.03 47.34 -3.96
N VAL A 67 -14.67 47.87 -2.92
CA VAL A 67 -15.21 49.24 -2.90
C VAL A 67 -14.09 50.27 -3.14
N GLU A 68 -12.86 49.98 -2.71
CA GLU A 68 -11.70 50.86 -2.95
C GLU A 68 -11.38 51.08 -4.44
N ALA A 69 -11.82 50.18 -5.32
CA ALA A 69 -11.65 50.36 -6.77
C ALA A 69 -12.45 51.56 -7.30
N LEU A 70 -13.42 52.07 -6.54
CA LEU A 70 -14.27 53.22 -6.89
C LEU A 70 -13.60 54.58 -6.65
N ARG A 71 -12.48 54.64 -5.92
CA ARG A 71 -11.73 55.88 -5.66
C ARG A 71 -11.32 56.64 -6.94
N ILE A 72 -11.29 55.96 -8.08
CA ILE A 72 -10.96 56.55 -9.39
C ILE A 72 -12.09 57.45 -9.93
N LEU A 73 -13.30 57.31 -9.39
CA LEU A 73 -14.45 58.14 -9.75
C LEU A 73 -14.49 59.47 -8.96
N ASP A 74 -13.45 59.77 -8.17
CA ASP A 74 -13.38 60.96 -7.29
C ASP A 74 -14.62 61.13 -6.39
N LEU A 75 -15.18 60.01 -5.91
CA LEU A 75 -16.28 60.00 -4.94
C LEU A 75 -15.81 60.59 -3.61
N ASP A 76 -16.71 61.24 -2.90
CA ASP A 76 -16.46 61.71 -1.54
C ASP A 76 -16.38 60.54 -0.54
N GLU A 77 -15.64 60.76 0.55
CA GLU A 77 -15.37 59.68 1.52
C GLU A 77 -16.65 59.22 2.24
N VAL A 78 -17.67 60.09 2.35
CA VAL A 78 -18.95 59.74 2.98
C VAL A 78 -19.70 58.70 2.13
N THR A 79 -19.77 58.92 0.81
CA THR A 79 -20.33 57.98 -0.15
C THR A 79 -19.55 56.67 -0.21
N LEU A 80 -18.21 56.74 -0.16
CA LEU A 80 -17.38 55.53 -0.07
C LEU A 80 -17.65 54.74 1.21
N ASP A 81 -17.83 55.40 2.35
CA ASP A 81 -18.17 54.75 3.62
C ASP A 81 -19.59 54.15 3.60
N ALA A 82 -20.55 54.83 2.97
CA ALA A 82 -21.89 54.29 2.75
C ALA A 82 -21.83 53.02 1.87
N LEU A 83 -21.04 53.02 0.81
CA LEU A 83 -20.82 51.85 -0.04
C LEU A 83 -20.08 50.73 0.69
N ARG A 84 -19.08 51.02 1.53
CA ARG A 84 -18.38 50.02 2.36
C ARG A 84 -19.33 49.27 3.30
N ASN A 85 -20.30 49.98 3.88
CA ASN A 85 -21.22 49.42 4.85
C ASN A 85 -22.46 48.78 4.20
N GLY A 86 -22.94 49.38 3.10
CA GLY A 86 -24.18 48.99 2.42
C GLY A 86 -24.00 48.01 1.26
N THR A 87 -22.77 47.74 0.82
CA THR A 87 -22.51 46.80 -0.27
C THR A 87 -21.71 45.57 0.16
N GLU A 88 -21.92 44.49 -0.57
CA GLU A 88 -21.12 43.27 -0.46
C GLU A 88 -20.53 42.90 -1.83
N ILE A 89 -19.48 42.08 -1.81
CA ILE A 89 -18.85 41.58 -3.03
C ILE A 89 -18.95 40.07 -2.99
N ALA A 90 -19.88 39.52 -3.77
CA ALA A 90 -19.98 38.08 -3.95
C ALA A 90 -18.77 37.59 -4.75
N MET A 91 -17.74 37.09 -4.07
CA MET A 91 -16.63 36.39 -4.72
C MET A 91 -17.10 34.98 -5.07
N PRO A 92 -17.26 34.61 -6.36
CA PRO A 92 -17.50 33.23 -6.71
C PRO A 92 -16.22 32.45 -6.42
N VAL A 93 -16.20 31.74 -5.28
CA VAL A 93 -15.22 30.68 -5.05
C VAL A 93 -15.59 29.56 -6.02
N VAL A 94 -15.02 29.60 -7.22
CA VAL A 94 -15.11 28.49 -8.15
C VAL A 94 -14.26 27.37 -7.55
N LYS A 95 -14.87 26.49 -6.75
CA LYS A 95 -14.31 25.16 -6.53
C LYS A 95 -14.17 24.56 -7.92
N THR A 96 -12.94 24.41 -8.39
CA THR A 96 -12.66 23.67 -9.63
C THR A 96 -13.17 22.26 -9.43
N ALA A 97 -14.41 22.02 -9.84
CA ALA A 97 -15.01 20.70 -9.78
C ALA A 97 -14.18 19.79 -10.68
N ASN A 98 -13.61 18.74 -10.09
CA ASN A 98 -12.86 17.73 -10.82
C ASN A 98 -13.80 17.14 -11.88
N PRO A 99 -13.49 17.21 -13.20
CA PRO A 99 -14.45 16.93 -14.26
C PRO A 99 -14.85 15.45 -14.39
N ARG A 100 -14.26 14.55 -13.59
CA ARG A 100 -14.64 13.13 -13.53
C ARG A 100 -15.65 12.89 -12.42
N GLN A 101 -16.94 13.00 -12.77
CA GLN A 101 -18.01 12.50 -11.91
C GLN A 101 -18.08 10.99 -12.03
N TYR A 102 -17.60 10.27 -11.02
CA TYR A 102 -17.79 8.82 -10.90
C TYR A 102 -19.23 8.54 -10.49
N LYS A 103 -19.93 7.68 -11.23
CA LYS A 103 -21.35 7.37 -10.98
C LYS A 103 -21.54 6.02 -10.31
N THR A 104 -20.58 5.12 -10.48
CA THR A 104 -20.65 3.75 -9.96
C THR A 104 -19.38 3.37 -9.21
N VAL A 105 -19.49 2.40 -8.31
CA VAL A 105 -18.35 1.86 -7.57
C VAL A 105 -17.35 1.20 -8.51
N ASP A 106 -17.85 0.50 -9.54
CA ASP A 106 -17.02 -0.21 -10.51
C ASP A 106 -16.13 0.75 -11.32
N GLU A 107 -16.62 1.95 -11.65
CA GLU A 107 -15.82 3.00 -12.30
C GLU A 107 -14.67 3.49 -11.43
N VAL A 108 -14.93 3.70 -10.13
CA VAL A 108 -13.89 4.09 -9.17
C VAL A 108 -12.85 2.97 -9.04
N MET A 109 -13.29 1.73 -8.86
CA MET A 109 -12.41 0.58 -8.70
C MET A 109 -11.59 0.27 -9.95
N ALA A 110 -12.14 0.49 -11.15
CA ALA A 110 -11.45 0.32 -12.42
C ALA A 110 -10.24 1.26 -12.58
N THR A 111 -10.26 2.43 -11.93
CA THR A 111 -9.14 3.39 -11.92
C THR A 111 -7.87 2.77 -11.33
N PHE A 112 -8.03 1.78 -10.46
CA PHE A 112 -6.93 1.12 -9.74
C PHE A 112 -6.63 -0.29 -10.26
N ALA A 113 -7.15 -0.68 -11.43
CA ALA A 113 -6.97 -2.03 -11.98
C ALA A 113 -5.52 -2.35 -12.37
N GLY A 114 -4.67 -1.33 -12.55
CA GLY A 114 -3.24 -1.49 -12.82
C GLY A 114 -2.38 -1.70 -11.57
N GLU A 115 -2.96 -1.66 -10.37
CA GLU A 115 -2.23 -1.94 -9.12
C GLU A 115 -2.36 -3.41 -8.71
N PRO A 116 -1.36 -3.98 -8.01
CA PRO A 116 -1.42 -5.35 -7.53
C PRO A 116 -2.58 -5.53 -6.53
N THR A 117 -3.25 -6.67 -6.63
CA THR A 117 -4.33 -7.09 -5.75
C THR A 117 -3.82 -7.45 -4.36
N VAL A 118 -4.69 -7.42 -3.35
CA VAL A 118 -4.32 -7.81 -1.97
C VAL A 118 -3.69 -9.21 -1.90
N ALA A 119 -4.14 -10.16 -2.72
CA ALA A 119 -3.59 -11.51 -2.76
C ALA A 119 -2.13 -11.52 -3.26
N GLU A 120 -1.82 -10.71 -4.28
CA GLU A 120 -0.45 -10.57 -4.79
C GLU A 120 0.44 -9.90 -3.76
N VAL A 121 -0.04 -8.86 -3.06
CA VAL A 121 0.72 -8.20 -1.98
C VAL A 121 0.99 -9.16 -0.81
N GLN A 122 0.00 -9.96 -0.42
CA GLN A 122 0.17 -11.00 0.60
C GLN A 122 1.21 -12.04 0.17
N GLN A 123 1.20 -12.45 -1.11
CA GLN A 123 2.21 -13.37 -1.64
C GLN A 123 3.62 -12.76 -1.61
N MET A 124 3.76 -11.49 -1.98
CA MET A 124 5.03 -10.76 -1.86
C MET A 124 5.53 -10.75 -0.41
N ALA A 125 4.65 -10.47 0.55
CA ALA A 125 5.00 -10.44 1.97
C ALA A 125 5.39 -11.82 2.52
N MET A 126 4.67 -12.88 2.16
CA MET A 126 5.03 -14.26 2.52
C MET A 126 6.38 -14.67 1.93
N THR A 127 6.70 -14.18 0.72
CA THR A 127 7.96 -14.46 0.04
C THR A 127 9.12 -13.78 0.73
N TYR A 128 8.97 -12.49 1.04
CA TYR A 128 10.00 -11.72 1.72
C TYR A 128 10.28 -12.22 3.13
N THR A 129 9.23 -12.53 3.91
CA THR A 129 9.37 -13.01 5.30
C THR A 129 9.74 -14.48 5.40
N THR A 130 9.85 -15.22 4.29
CA THR A 130 10.14 -16.67 4.28
C THR A 130 9.15 -17.50 5.11
N THR A 131 7.93 -17.00 5.34
CA THR A 131 6.89 -17.64 6.17
C THR A 131 6.01 -18.62 5.39
N HIS A 132 6.53 -19.20 4.32
CA HIS A 132 5.76 -20.07 3.42
C HIS A 132 5.34 -21.40 4.11
N PRO A 133 4.07 -21.82 3.98
CA PRO A 133 3.56 -23.05 4.62
C PRO A 133 4.28 -24.31 4.12
N ASP A 134 4.77 -24.30 2.88
CA ASP A 134 5.46 -25.42 2.25
C ASP A 134 6.83 -25.70 2.87
N MET A 135 7.45 -24.72 3.53
CA MET A 135 8.72 -24.93 4.23
C MET A 135 8.51 -25.74 5.50
N VAL A 136 7.46 -25.43 6.26
CA VAL A 136 7.07 -26.19 7.46
C VAL A 136 6.72 -27.62 7.09
N GLN A 137 5.95 -27.84 6.01
CA GLN A 137 5.62 -29.18 5.54
C GLN A 137 6.87 -29.97 5.09
N ARG A 138 7.79 -29.32 4.38
CA ARG A 138 9.07 -29.93 3.98
C ARG A 138 9.97 -30.26 5.16
N TRP A 139 10.06 -29.39 6.17
CA TRP A 139 10.79 -29.68 7.40
C TRP A 139 10.15 -30.84 8.17
N LEU A 140 8.82 -30.89 8.22
CA LEU A 140 8.09 -31.98 8.84
C LEU A 140 8.28 -33.31 8.09
N SER A 141 8.22 -33.30 6.76
CA SER A 141 8.43 -34.50 5.93
C SER A 141 9.87 -34.99 5.96
N ALA A 142 10.84 -34.07 5.86
CA ALA A 142 12.27 -34.39 5.95
C ALA A 142 12.60 -34.99 7.33
N SER A 143 12.04 -34.43 8.41
CA SER A 143 12.16 -34.98 9.76
C SER A 143 11.59 -36.41 9.83
N ARG A 144 10.44 -36.69 9.22
CA ARG A 144 9.85 -38.05 9.18
C ARG A 144 10.75 -39.08 8.49
N THR A 145 11.49 -38.69 7.45
CA THR A 145 12.34 -39.60 6.68
C THR A 145 13.74 -39.75 7.25
N THR A 146 14.32 -38.72 7.87
CA THR A 146 15.69 -38.74 8.41
C THR A 146 15.91 -39.85 9.45
N PHE A 147 14.88 -40.21 10.22
CA PHE A 147 14.97 -41.29 11.21
C PHE A 147 14.93 -42.71 10.61
N LEU A 148 14.68 -42.84 9.30
CA LEU A 148 14.65 -44.14 8.60
C LEU A 148 15.97 -44.48 7.90
N LEU A 149 16.91 -43.53 7.77
CA LEU A 149 18.20 -43.80 7.13
C LEU A 149 19.17 -44.47 8.13
N PRO A 150 19.67 -45.69 7.84
CA PRO A 150 20.74 -46.27 8.63
C PRO A 150 22.04 -45.49 8.43
N GLN A 151 22.86 -45.45 9.46
CA GLN A 151 24.27 -45.11 9.27
C GLN A 151 24.97 -46.29 8.61
N LEU A 152 25.54 -46.05 7.42
CA LEU A 152 26.36 -47.01 6.69
C LEU A 152 27.83 -46.78 7.04
N ASP A 153 28.42 -47.72 7.76
CA ASP A 153 29.86 -47.82 7.93
C ASP A 153 30.39 -48.89 6.98
N PHE A 154 31.15 -48.48 5.97
CA PHE A 154 31.85 -49.38 5.06
C PHE A 154 33.35 -49.39 5.40
N LYS A 155 33.89 -50.57 5.67
CA LYS A 155 35.32 -50.77 5.88
C LYS A 155 35.84 -51.77 4.85
N TYR A 156 36.84 -51.35 4.09
CA TYR A 156 37.62 -52.21 3.22
C TYR A 156 39.00 -52.38 3.82
N ARG A 157 39.42 -53.62 4.03
CA ARG A 157 40.77 -53.94 4.45
C ARG A 157 41.36 -54.97 3.50
N LYS A 158 42.55 -54.67 3.02
CA LYS A 158 43.37 -55.58 2.22
C LYS A 158 44.53 -56.05 3.08
N GLU A 159 44.56 -57.34 3.38
CA GLU A 159 45.68 -57.98 4.08
C GLU A 159 46.46 -58.80 3.06
N LEU A 160 47.77 -58.53 2.98
CA LEU A 160 48.71 -59.19 2.10
C LEU A 160 49.70 -59.93 2.99
N ASP A 161 49.49 -61.22 3.14
CA ASP A 161 50.38 -62.06 3.93
C ASP A 161 51.37 -62.74 2.98
N LEU A 162 52.65 -62.46 3.21
CA LEU A 162 53.77 -63.08 2.51
C LEU A 162 54.32 -64.18 3.43
N ASN A 163 53.99 -65.44 3.12
CA ASN A 163 54.55 -66.58 3.83
C ASN A 163 55.68 -67.19 3.00
N GLU A 164 56.92 -66.98 3.43
CA GLU A 164 58.09 -67.65 2.86
C GLU A 164 58.43 -68.86 3.74
N ASP A 165 58.12 -70.06 3.25
CA ASP A 165 58.48 -71.30 3.93
C ASP A 165 59.81 -71.85 3.41
N PHE A 166 60.74 -72.11 4.33
CA PHE A 166 62.07 -72.59 4.01
C PHE A 166 62.20 -74.06 4.44
N THR A 167 62.14 -74.96 3.46
CA THR A 167 62.33 -76.39 3.68
C THR A 167 63.79 -76.77 3.43
N TYR A 168 64.42 -77.40 4.43
CA TYR A 168 65.75 -78.01 4.27
C TYR A 168 65.58 -79.47 3.89
N GLU A 169 66.01 -79.82 2.68
CA GLU A 169 66.04 -81.20 2.22
C GLU A 169 67.36 -81.83 2.69
N ASP A 170 67.28 -82.72 3.69
CA ASP A 170 68.41 -83.54 4.10
C ASP A 170 68.45 -84.81 3.24
N ALA A 171 69.31 -84.81 2.24
CA ALA A 171 69.53 -85.93 1.35
C ALA A 171 70.95 -86.50 1.52
N GLY A 172 71.32 -86.94 2.73
CA GLY A 172 72.41 -87.92 2.96
C GLY A 172 73.75 -87.66 2.26
N SER A 173 74.05 -86.41 1.88
CA SER A 173 75.24 -86.02 1.13
C SER A 173 75.75 -84.69 1.67
N SER A 174 77.07 -84.52 1.67
CA SER A 174 77.83 -83.56 2.46
C SER A 174 77.76 -82.10 2.00
N ASP A 175 76.69 -81.67 1.33
CA ASP A 175 76.50 -80.27 0.96
C ASP A 175 75.01 -79.89 0.99
N PRO A 176 74.52 -79.22 2.06
CA PRO A 176 73.12 -78.85 2.17
C PRO A 176 72.79 -77.68 1.25
N THR A 177 72.22 -77.96 0.08
CA THR A 177 71.64 -76.93 -0.79
C THR A 177 70.33 -76.41 -0.22
N ARG A 178 70.27 -75.10 0.07
CA ARG A 178 69.02 -74.39 0.43
C ARG A 178 68.08 -74.36 -0.77
N SER A 179 66.91 -74.99 -0.65
CA SER A 179 65.81 -74.86 -1.61
C SER A 179 64.78 -73.86 -1.07
N VAL A 180 64.40 -72.88 -1.88
CA VAL A 180 63.28 -71.96 -1.57
C VAL A 180 62.06 -72.53 -2.27
N THR A 181 61.11 -73.07 -1.50
CA THR A 181 59.80 -73.42 -2.01
C THR A 181 58.98 -72.14 -2.10
N SER A 182 58.45 -71.85 -3.29
CA SER A 182 57.73 -70.62 -3.63
C SER A 182 56.76 -70.17 -2.54
N GLY A 183 56.87 -68.91 -2.10
CA GLY A 183 55.90 -68.30 -1.20
C GLY A 183 54.60 -67.99 -1.94
N ASP A 184 53.50 -68.55 -1.46
CA ASP A 184 52.16 -68.18 -1.94
C ASP A 184 51.78 -66.81 -1.34
N VAL A 185 51.42 -65.86 -2.21
CA VAL A 185 50.88 -64.56 -1.80
C VAL A 185 49.39 -64.77 -1.56
N ASP A 186 49.00 -64.92 -0.30
CA ASP A 186 47.58 -65.01 0.05
C ASP A 186 47.01 -63.59 0.12
N ASN A 187 46.16 -63.25 -0.85
CA ASN A 187 45.53 -61.94 -0.95
C ASN A 187 44.10 -62.04 -0.42
N ASN A 188 43.93 -61.68 0.86
CA ASN A 188 42.63 -61.72 1.50
C ASN A 188 42.02 -60.30 1.54
N ASP A 189 40.98 -60.09 0.74
CA ASP A 189 40.20 -58.86 0.72
C ASP A 189 38.99 -59.00 1.65
N LEU A 190 39.02 -58.31 2.80
CA LEU A 190 37.92 -58.31 3.76
C LEU A 190 37.04 -57.07 3.59
N TYR A 191 35.76 -57.31 3.25
CA TYR A 191 34.73 -56.27 3.17
C TYR A 191 33.83 -56.35 4.40
N GLU A 192 33.80 -55.30 5.21
CA GLU A 192 32.91 -55.18 6.37
C GLU A 192 31.89 -54.06 6.13
N VAL A 193 30.62 -54.42 5.95
CA VAL A 193 29.49 -53.50 5.85
C VAL A 193 28.72 -53.53 7.17
N LYS A 194 28.69 -52.41 7.89
CA LYS A 194 27.88 -52.25 9.12
C LYS A 194 26.78 -51.24 8.88
N LEU A 195 25.54 -51.67 9.02
CA LEU A 195 24.36 -50.82 8.99
C LEU A 195 23.85 -50.64 10.43
N ARG A 196 23.79 -49.39 10.91
CA ARG A 196 23.23 -49.06 12.24
C ARG A 196 21.92 -48.31 12.10
N TRP A 197 20.83 -48.89 12.60
CA TRP A 197 19.53 -48.21 12.75
C TRP A 197 19.33 -47.75 14.19
N GLN A 198 19.08 -46.46 14.40
CA GLN A 198 18.78 -45.90 15.73
C GLN A 198 17.26 -45.85 15.98
N LEU A 199 16.60 -47.01 16.02
CA LEU A 199 15.15 -47.08 16.27
C LEU A 199 14.73 -46.66 17.70
N GLN A 200 15.69 -46.49 18.61
CA GLN A 200 15.44 -46.14 20.02
C GLN A 200 15.16 -44.64 20.24
N LYS A 201 15.54 -43.75 19.30
CA LYS A 201 15.13 -42.32 19.30
C LYS A 201 13.73 -42.09 18.71
N LEU A 202 13.04 -43.16 18.32
CA LEU A 202 11.69 -43.11 17.72
C LEU A 202 10.62 -42.70 18.74
N VAL A 203 10.87 -42.85 20.05
CA VAL A 203 10.02 -42.32 21.12
C VAL A 203 10.44 -40.87 21.41
N MET A 204 9.67 -39.93 20.87
CA MET A 204 9.63 -38.52 21.26
C MET A 204 11.00 -37.84 21.49
N SER A 205 11.82 -37.71 20.44
CA SER A 205 13.03 -36.89 20.50
C SER A 205 12.67 -35.42 20.79
N SER A 206 13.32 -34.78 21.77
CA SER A 206 13.12 -33.36 22.11
C SER A 206 13.34 -32.39 20.94
N GLU A 207 14.04 -32.84 19.89
CA GLU A 207 14.15 -32.14 18.60
C GLU A 207 12.79 -32.00 17.88
N ARG A 208 11.86 -32.95 18.03
CA ARG A 208 10.48 -32.83 17.51
C ARG A 208 9.69 -31.74 18.22
N ILE A 209 9.90 -31.54 19.53
CA ILE A 209 9.19 -30.52 20.29
C ILE A 209 9.63 -29.11 19.85
N ARG A 210 10.94 -28.91 19.62
CA ARG A 210 11.48 -27.63 19.13
C ARG A 210 11.02 -27.31 17.69
N VAL A 211 10.93 -28.30 16.81
CA VAL A 211 10.44 -28.09 15.43
C VAL A 211 8.94 -27.77 15.41
N ILE A 212 8.14 -28.37 16.30
CA ILE A 212 6.71 -28.06 16.40
C ILE A 212 6.47 -26.65 16.95
N SER A 213 7.22 -26.21 17.98
CA SER A 213 7.10 -24.84 18.50
C SER A 213 7.54 -23.79 17.48
N GLU A 214 8.65 -24.03 16.77
CA GLU A 214 9.13 -23.15 15.71
C GLU A 214 8.12 -23.03 14.55
N ALA A 215 7.48 -24.15 14.17
CA ALA A 215 6.43 -24.14 13.16
C ALA A 215 5.21 -23.32 13.59
N GLN A 216 4.84 -23.38 14.87
CA GLN A 216 3.77 -22.56 15.43
C GLN A 216 4.14 -21.07 15.44
N ASP A 217 5.38 -20.74 15.74
CA ASP A 217 5.85 -19.34 15.77
C ASP A 217 5.92 -18.75 14.36
N VAL A 218 6.36 -19.52 13.36
CA VAL A 218 6.29 -19.13 11.94
C VAL A 218 4.84 -18.92 11.48
N ALA A 219 3.92 -19.79 11.89
CA ALA A 219 2.49 -19.64 11.55
C ALA A 219 1.88 -18.37 12.18
N LYS A 220 2.16 -18.11 13.46
CA LYS A 220 1.71 -16.87 14.14
C LYS A 220 2.29 -15.61 13.48
N LEU A 221 3.57 -15.65 13.12
CA LEU A 221 4.22 -14.55 12.43
C LEU A 221 3.56 -14.31 11.07
N ARG A 222 3.27 -15.38 10.32
CA ARG A 222 2.54 -15.30 9.05
C ARG A 222 1.18 -14.63 9.24
N ASP A 223 0.38 -15.10 10.19
CA ASP A 223 -0.96 -14.55 10.41
C ASP A 223 -0.89 -13.05 10.74
N LYS A 224 0.06 -12.65 11.60
CA LYS A 224 0.30 -11.25 11.94
C LYS A 224 0.74 -10.41 10.74
N VAL A 225 1.65 -10.93 9.91
CA VAL A 225 2.12 -10.24 8.70
C VAL A 225 0.97 -10.09 7.69
N LEU A 226 0.18 -11.13 7.48
CA LEU A 226 -0.95 -11.09 6.56
C LEU A 226 -2.03 -10.11 7.03
N GLU A 227 -2.36 -10.10 8.33
CA GLU A 227 -3.30 -9.15 8.91
C GLU A 227 -2.84 -7.70 8.68
N GLU A 228 -1.57 -7.41 9.01
CA GLU A 228 -1.02 -6.06 8.92
C GLU A 228 -0.92 -5.58 7.46
N VAL A 229 -0.45 -6.42 6.55
CA VAL A 229 -0.38 -6.09 5.12
C VAL A 229 -1.77 -5.87 4.53
N THR A 230 -2.75 -6.68 4.94
CA THR A 230 -4.16 -6.52 4.50
C THR A 230 -4.72 -5.19 4.97
N ARG A 231 -4.49 -4.85 6.24
CA ARG A 231 -4.90 -3.57 6.83
C ARG A 231 -4.28 -2.39 6.07
N LEU A 232 -2.96 -2.38 5.91
CA LEU A 232 -2.22 -1.32 5.20
C LEU A 232 -2.66 -1.18 3.74
N TYR A 233 -2.93 -2.29 3.05
CA TYR A 233 -3.42 -2.28 1.67
C TYR A 233 -4.77 -1.56 1.57
N PHE A 234 -5.72 -1.88 2.43
CA PHE A 234 -7.04 -1.24 2.42
C PHE A 234 -7.00 0.20 2.95
N ASP A 235 -6.11 0.50 3.90
CA ASP A 235 -5.88 1.87 4.37
C ASP A 235 -5.34 2.74 3.22
N ARG A 236 -4.36 2.24 2.46
CA ARG A 236 -3.87 2.89 1.22
C ARG A 236 -5.00 3.08 0.21
N ARG A 237 -5.77 2.03 -0.07
CA ARG A 237 -6.84 2.08 -1.07
C ARG A 237 -7.94 3.08 -0.68
N ARG A 238 -8.31 3.14 0.59
CA ARG A 238 -9.29 4.13 1.09
C ARG A 238 -8.76 5.55 0.91
N HIS A 239 -7.51 5.80 1.30
CA HIS A 239 -6.89 7.12 1.16
C HIS A 239 -6.79 7.58 -0.31
N GLN A 240 -6.47 6.66 -1.23
CA GLN A 240 -6.50 6.95 -2.67
C GLN A 240 -7.89 7.28 -3.19
N ILE A 241 -8.92 6.58 -2.72
CA ILE A 241 -10.31 6.86 -3.08
C ILE A 241 -10.75 8.21 -2.52
N ASP A 242 -10.38 8.53 -1.28
CA ASP A 242 -10.70 9.81 -0.65
C ASP A 242 -10.08 10.96 -1.45
N MET A 243 -8.81 10.85 -1.84
CA MET A 243 -8.15 11.84 -2.69
C MET A 243 -8.76 11.96 -4.10
N LEU A 244 -9.37 10.88 -4.61
CA LEU A 244 -10.02 10.86 -5.93
C LEU A 244 -11.42 11.49 -5.90
N LEU A 245 -12.19 11.23 -4.85
CA LEU A 245 -13.58 11.67 -4.71
C LEU A 245 -13.71 13.05 -4.08
N ASP A 246 -12.86 13.39 -3.11
CA ASP A 246 -12.83 14.69 -2.43
C ASP A 246 -11.39 15.23 -2.37
N PRO A 247 -10.85 15.72 -3.51
CA PRO A 247 -9.50 16.22 -3.56
C PRO A 247 -9.35 17.46 -2.65
N PRO A 248 -8.31 17.52 -1.78
CA PRO A 248 -8.09 18.66 -0.90
C PRO A 248 -7.89 19.96 -1.70
N SER A 249 -8.55 21.04 -1.25
CA SER A 249 -8.52 22.33 -1.95
C SER A 249 -7.26 23.16 -1.67
N ASP A 250 -6.63 22.96 -0.51
CA ASP A 250 -5.40 23.66 -0.13
C ASP A 250 -4.16 22.88 -0.57
N LEU A 251 -3.09 23.59 -0.95
CA LEU A 251 -1.82 23.00 -1.34
C LEU A 251 -1.19 22.21 -0.19
N ARG A 252 -1.32 22.72 1.05
CA ARG A 252 -0.79 22.02 2.22
C ARG A 252 -1.46 20.66 2.39
N ASP A 253 -2.79 20.64 2.35
CA ASP A 253 -3.57 19.42 2.49
C ASP A 253 -3.29 18.43 1.34
N GLN A 254 -3.03 18.92 0.11
CA GLN A 254 -2.59 18.09 -1.01
C GLN A 254 -1.23 17.43 -0.75
N VAL A 255 -0.25 18.19 -0.24
CA VAL A 255 1.07 17.65 0.10
C VAL A 255 0.97 16.63 1.23
N ASP A 256 0.19 16.93 2.27
CA ASP A 256 -0.01 16.00 3.40
C ASP A 256 -0.69 14.70 2.95
N ALA A 257 -1.67 14.79 2.05
CA ALA A 257 -2.32 13.62 1.46
C ALA A 257 -1.35 12.77 0.62
N GLU A 258 -0.48 13.40 -0.16
CA GLU A 258 0.53 12.71 -0.97
C GLU A 258 1.61 12.06 -0.09
N LEU A 259 2.11 12.77 0.93
CA LEU A 259 3.05 12.21 1.90
C LEU A 259 2.45 11.02 2.65
N LYS A 260 1.15 11.06 2.97
CA LYS A 260 0.47 9.93 3.60
C LYS A 260 0.41 8.71 2.69
N LEU A 261 0.18 8.91 1.39
CA LEU A 261 0.21 7.84 0.40
C LEU A 261 1.60 7.21 0.28
N GLN A 262 2.65 8.03 0.32
CA GLN A 262 4.04 7.58 0.32
C GLN A 262 4.39 6.80 1.59
N GLU A 263 3.96 7.27 2.77
CA GLU A 263 4.14 6.58 4.05
C GLU A 263 3.51 5.19 4.03
N LEU A 264 2.26 5.08 3.57
CA LEU A 264 1.56 3.79 3.46
C LEU A 264 2.25 2.85 2.48
N THR A 265 2.69 3.37 1.33
CA THR A 265 3.44 2.60 0.33
C THR A 265 4.76 2.08 0.89
N ALA A 266 5.54 2.95 1.56
CA ALA A 266 6.80 2.56 2.20
C ALA A 266 6.59 1.52 3.32
N THR A 267 5.49 1.61 4.07
CA THR A 267 5.17 0.64 5.13
C THR A 267 4.83 -0.72 4.53
N ILE A 268 4.07 -0.76 3.42
CA ILE A 268 3.80 -2.01 2.68
C ILE A 268 5.12 -2.59 2.11
N ASP A 269 5.99 -1.73 1.58
CA ASP A 269 7.30 -2.14 1.08
C ASP A 269 8.21 -2.72 2.16
N ALA A 270 8.10 -2.26 3.41
CA ALA A 270 8.81 -2.86 4.54
C ALA A 270 8.44 -4.34 4.76
N PHE A 271 7.21 -4.73 4.41
CA PHE A 271 6.75 -6.12 4.48
C PHE A 271 6.97 -6.91 3.18
N THR A 272 7.13 -6.25 2.03
CA THR A 272 7.26 -6.91 0.72
C THR A 272 8.68 -6.84 0.13
N GLY A 273 9.60 -6.14 0.79
CA GLY A 273 10.98 -5.93 0.33
C GLY A 273 11.09 -5.00 -0.87
N GLY A 274 10.22 -3.99 -0.99
CA GLY A 274 10.22 -3.03 -2.11
C GLY A 274 9.62 -3.56 -3.42
N ARG A 275 9.04 -4.77 -3.41
CA ARG A 275 8.42 -5.35 -4.60
C ARG A 275 7.07 -4.70 -4.95
N PHE A 276 6.35 -4.19 -3.95
CA PHE A 276 5.06 -3.57 -4.16
C PHE A 276 5.20 -2.27 -4.96
N SER A 277 6.09 -1.36 -4.53
CA SER A 277 6.37 -0.14 -5.31
C SER A 277 6.91 -0.42 -6.71
N ALA A 278 7.74 -1.45 -6.88
CA ALA A 278 8.28 -1.84 -8.19
C ALA A 278 7.21 -2.32 -9.19
N MET A 279 6.03 -2.74 -8.72
CA MET A 279 4.90 -3.15 -9.57
C MET A 279 3.93 -2.01 -9.87
N LEU A 280 4.08 -0.84 -9.24
CA LEU A 280 3.19 0.28 -9.48
C LEU A 280 3.46 0.89 -10.87
N PRO A 281 2.42 1.27 -11.63
CA PRO A 281 2.56 1.75 -13.02
C PRO A 281 3.30 3.09 -13.18
N ASN A 282 3.66 3.78 -12.09
CA ASN A 282 4.31 5.10 -12.10
C ASN A 282 5.60 5.16 -11.27
N GLY A 283 6.36 4.05 -11.19
CA GLY A 283 7.72 4.03 -10.64
C GLY A 283 8.78 4.51 -11.63
#